data_AF-A0A2E1J1D7-F1
#
_entry.id   AF-A0A2E1J1D7-F1
#
_cell.length_a   1.000
_cell.length_b   1.000
_cell.length_c   1.000
_cell.angle_alpha   90.00
_cell.angle_beta   90.00
_cell.angle_gamma   90.00
#
_symmetry.space_group_name_H-M   'P 1'
#
loop_
_entity.id
_entity.type
_entity.pdbx_description
1 polymer ?
#
loop_
_entity_poly.entity_id
_entity_poly.type
_entity_poly.pdbx_seq_one_letter_code
_entity_poly.pdbx_strand_id
1 'polypeptide(L)'
;MDINAVRKRLAQLQTTNTRTTNLWKPQPGKTQIRICPYKLQKDTPFIELFFHYDLGGKSYLSPTSFGRPDPIEEFADKLKSSGNREDWRLGKKLEAKLRTFAPVVVRGEEAQGVKFWGFGK
;
A
#
# COMPACT_ATOMS: atom_id res chain seq x y z
N MET A 1 -29.31 22.94 19.22
CA MET A 1 -28.27 22.10 18.59
C MET A 1 -27.06 22.13 19.53
N ASP A 2 -26.74 21.01 20.18
CA ASP A 2 -25.72 20.97 21.25
C ASP A 2 -24.32 20.75 20.67
N ILE A 3 -23.55 21.84 20.58
CA ILE A 3 -22.18 21.85 20.03
C ILE A 3 -21.24 20.92 20.81
N ASN A 4 -21.48 20.72 22.11
CA ASN A 4 -20.62 19.85 22.92
C ASN A 4 -20.89 18.38 22.63
N ALA A 5 -22.14 18.01 22.36
CA ALA A 5 -22.49 16.66 21.91
C ALA A 5 -21.88 16.35 20.54
N VAL A 6 -21.89 17.32 19.61
CA VAL A 6 -21.24 17.19 18.30
C VAL A 6 -19.72 17.04 18.43
N ARG A 7 -19.06 17.83 19.29
CA ARG A 7 -17.62 17.69 19.56
C ARG A 7 -17.26 16.34 20.18
N LYS A 8 -18.04 15.84 21.13
CA LYS A 8 -17.83 14.52 21.73
C LYS A 8 -17.97 13.40 20.69
N ARG A 9 -18.99 13.49 19.82
CA ARG A 9 -19.20 12.52 18.75
C ARG A 9 -18.10 12.57 17.69
N LEU A 10 -17.62 13.77 17.35
CA LEU A 10 -16.47 13.95 16.47
C LEU A 10 -15.18 13.36 17.07
N ALA A 11 -14.90 13.64 18.35
CA ALA A 11 -13.73 13.11 19.04
C ALA A 11 -13.76 11.57 19.11
N GLN A 12 -14.93 10.97 19.38
CA GLN A 12 -15.14 9.52 19.33
C GLN A 12 -14.93 8.93 17.92
N LEU A 13 -15.47 9.57 16.89
CA LEU A 13 -15.28 9.14 15.50
C LEU A 13 -13.81 9.25 15.06
N GLN A 14 -13.06 10.24 15.57
CA GLN A 14 -11.62 10.37 15.34
C GLN A 14 -10.80 9.30 16.09
N THR A 15 -11.22 8.88 17.28
CA THR A 15 -10.51 7.85 18.08
C THR A 15 -10.84 6.40 17.68
N THR A 16 -11.93 6.17 16.96
CA THR A 16 -12.37 4.80 16.58
C THR A 16 -11.64 4.25 15.34
N ASN A 17 -10.63 4.95 14.81
CA ASN A 17 -9.75 4.38 13.77
C ASN A 17 -8.59 3.59 14.40
N THR A 18 -8.91 2.73 15.35
CA THR A 18 -8.04 1.70 15.95
C THR A 18 -7.77 0.54 14.97
N ARG A 19 -7.71 0.81 13.66
CA ARG A 19 -6.85 -0.01 12.81
C ARG A 19 -5.43 0.36 13.22
N THR A 20 -4.93 -0.27 14.28
CA THR A 20 -3.50 -0.37 14.52
C THR A 20 -2.91 -0.86 13.23
N THR A 21 -2.34 0.06 12.45
CA THR A 21 -1.83 -0.28 11.15
C THR A 21 -0.66 -1.18 11.44
N ASN A 22 -0.79 -2.47 11.14
CA ASN A 22 0.38 -3.34 11.08
C ASN A 22 1.39 -2.77 10.08
N LEU A 23 1.04 -1.78 9.27
CA LEU A 23 1.95 -0.96 8.48
C LEU A 23 2.74 0.02 9.34
N TRP A 24 4.06 -0.01 9.17
CA TRP A 24 4.99 0.98 9.69
C TRP A 24 5.49 1.89 8.57
N LYS A 25 5.68 3.17 8.90
CA LYS A 25 6.27 4.18 8.01
C LYS A 25 7.46 4.81 8.72
N PRO A 26 8.59 5.01 8.02
CA PRO A 26 9.72 5.71 8.59
C PRO A 26 9.33 7.14 8.95
N GLN A 27 9.75 7.59 10.13
CA GLN A 27 9.67 9.00 10.51
C GLN A 27 10.88 9.74 9.93
N PRO A 28 10.78 11.06 9.73
CA PRO A 28 11.93 11.87 9.34
C PRO A 28 13.11 11.64 10.31
N GLY A 29 14.30 11.39 9.75
CA GLY A 29 15.51 11.14 10.53
C GLY A 29 16.11 9.75 10.28
N LYS A 30 16.99 9.33 11.18
CA LYS A 30 17.63 8.00 11.12
C LYS A 30 16.85 7.03 11.99
N THR A 31 16.42 5.93 11.40
CA THR A 31 15.79 4.82 12.12
C THR A 31 16.51 3.53 11.78
N GLN A 32 16.80 2.71 12.79
CA GLN A 32 17.36 1.38 12.58
C GLN A 32 16.23 0.36 12.61
N ILE A 33 16.11 -0.41 11.54
CA ILE A 33 15.12 -1.48 11.41
C ILE A 33 15.80 -2.82 11.14
N ARG A 34 15.16 -3.90 11.58
CA ARG A 34 15.55 -5.27 11.26
C ARG A 34 14.45 -5.92 10.44
N ILE A 35 14.78 -6.41 9.25
CA ILE A 35 13.89 -7.23 8.44
C ILE A 35 13.78 -8.63 9.08
N CYS A 36 12.57 -9.13 9.18
CA CYS A 36 12.25 -10.44 9.73
C CYS A 36 11.88 -11.43 8.61
N PRO A 37 12.00 -12.75 8.83
CA PRO A 37 11.46 -13.74 7.92
C PRO A 37 9.93 -13.66 7.85
N TYR A 38 9.36 -13.93 6.68
CA TYR A 38 7.91 -14.01 6.52
C TYR A 38 7.42 -15.44 6.75
N LYS A 39 6.35 -15.61 7.54
CA LYS A 39 5.88 -16.94 7.94
C LYS A 39 5.32 -17.77 6.78
N LEU A 40 4.65 -17.11 5.83
CA LEU A 40 4.00 -17.79 4.69
C LEU A 40 4.95 -18.01 3.50
N GLN A 41 6.10 -17.33 3.48
CA GLN A 41 7.13 -17.46 2.44
C GLN A 41 8.50 -17.41 3.12
N LYS A 42 9.13 -18.57 3.31
CA LYS A 42 10.39 -18.68 4.06
C LYS A 42 11.61 -18.31 3.22
N ASP A 43 11.53 -18.45 1.90
CA ASP A 43 12.66 -18.25 0.99
C ASP A 43 13.03 -16.77 0.86
N THR A 44 12.04 -15.88 0.97
CA THR A 44 12.25 -14.44 0.89
C THR A 44 11.35 -13.71 1.90
N PRO A 45 11.88 -12.70 2.62
CA PRO A 45 11.08 -11.87 3.52
C PRO A 45 10.23 -10.84 2.78
N PHE A 46 10.37 -10.72 1.45
CA PHE A 46 9.70 -9.71 0.64
C PHE A 46 8.38 -10.23 0.07
N ILE A 47 7.36 -9.39 0.17
CA ILE A 47 6.03 -9.61 -0.39
C ILE A 47 5.85 -8.58 -1.49
N GLU A 48 5.73 -9.05 -2.73
CA GLU A 48 5.61 -8.22 -3.92
C GLU A 48 4.15 -8.18 -4.37
N LEU A 49 3.58 -6.98 -4.39
CA LEU A 49 2.18 -6.76 -4.78
C LEU A 49 2.12 -5.62 -5.79
N PHE A 50 1.25 -5.77 -6.79
CA PHE A 50 0.99 -4.75 -7.81
C PHE A 50 -0.30 -4.00 -7.47
N PHE A 51 -0.28 -2.68 -7.56
CA PHE A 51 -1.44 -1.84 -7.27
C PHE A 51 -1.75 -0.87 -8.41
N HIS A 52 -3.02 -0.76 -8.75
CA HIS A 52 -3.55 0.36 -9.53
C HIS A 52 -3.86 1.51 -8.58
N TYR A 53 -3.24 2.66 -8.80
CA TYR A 53 -3.44 3.86 -7.99
C TYR A 53 -4.35 4.85 -8.72
N ASP A 54 -5.08 5.67 -7.95
CA ASP A 54 -5.93 6.74 -8.48
C ASP A 54 -7.03 6.27 -9.45
N LEU A 55 -7.50 5.03 -9.29
CA LEU A 55 -8.64 4.51 -10.04
C LEU A 55 -9.92 4.92 -9.30
N GLY A 56 -10.59 5.97 -9.80
CA GLY A 56 -11.75 6.55 -9.11
C GLY A 56 -11.42 7.03 -7.69
N GLY A 57 -10.21 7.55 -7.47
CA GLY A 57 -9.72 8.04 -6.18
C GLY A 57 -9.37 6.95 -5.15
N LYS A 58 -9.31 5.68 -5.59
CA LYS A 58 -8.94 4.54 -4.73
C LYS A 58 -7.75 3.77 -5.30
N SER A 59 -7.12 2.98 -4.43
CA SER A 59 -6.09 2.02 -4.82
C SER A 59 -6.67 0.61 -4.83
N TYR A 60 -6.40 -0.14 -5.89
CA TYR A 60 -6.83 -1.53 -6.05
C TYR A 60 -5.63 -2.45 -6.17
N LEU A 61 -5.74 -3.64 -5.59
CA LEU A 61 -4.75 -4.70 -5.73
C LEU A 61 -4.96 -5.39 -7.09
N SER A 62 -3.91 -5.43 -7.91
CA SER A 62 -3.91 -6.10 -9.20
C SER A 62 -3.85 -7.63 -9.01
N PRO A 63 -4.72 -8.41 -9.67
CA PRO A 63 -4.64 -9.87 -9.74
C PRO A 63 -3.30 -10.42 -10.26
N THR A 64 -2.54 -9.62 -11.02
CA THR A 64 -1.19 -9.95 -11.50
C THR A 64 -0.25 -10.31 -10.35
N SER A 65 -0.47 -9.73 -9.15
CA SER A 65 0.26 -10.08 -7.92
C SER A 65 0.21 -11.57 -7.57
N PHE A 66 -0.80 -12.28 -8.07
CA PHE A 66 -1.02 -13.71 -7.83
C PHE A 66 -0.94 -14.53 -9.12
N GLY A 67 -0.35 -13.98 -10.19
CA GLY A 67 -0.23 -14.64 -11.49
C GLY A 67 -1.57 -14.84 -12.21
N ARG A 68 -2.57 -14.00 -11.91
CA ARG A 68 -3.90 -14.06 -12.53
C ARG A 68 -4.05 -12.96 -13.58
N PRO A 69 -4.88 -13.16 -14.61
CA PRO A 69 -5.15 -12.14 -15.61
C PRO A 69 -5.81 -10.91 -14.96
N ASP A 70 -5.40 -9.72 -15.42
CA ASP A 70 -5.88 -8.43 -14.94
C ASP A 70 -6.41 -7.60 -16.12
N PRO A 71 -7.74 -7.38 -16.20
CA PRO A 71 -8.33 -6.64 -17.31
C PRO A 71 -7.91 -5.16 -17.35
N ILE A 72 -7.53 -4.57 -16.22
CA ILE A 72 -7.09 -3.17 -16.17
C ILE A 72 -5.70 -3.05 -16.80
N GLU A 73 -4.82 -4.00 -16.49
CA GLU A 73 -3.47 -4.05 -17.07
C GLU A 73 -3.54 -4.33 -18.58
N GLU A 74 -4.35 -5.31 -19.01
CA GLU A 74 -4.57 -5.59 -20.43
C GLU A 74 -5.11 -4.36 -21.19
N PHE A 75 -5.99 -3.59 -20.57
CA PHE A 75 -6.50 -2.35 -21.15
C PHE A 75 -5.42 -1.27 -21.21
N ALA A 76 -4.61 -1.13 -20.16
CA ALA A 76 -3.48 -0.20 -20.13
C ALA A 76 -2.46 -0.51 -21.24
N ASP A 77 -2.19 -1.79 -21.51
CA ASP A 77 -1.31 -2.22 -22.61
C ASP A 77 -1.88 -1.85 -23.98
N LYS A 78 -3.18 -2.09 -24.22
CA LYS A 78 -3.85 -1.67 -25.47
C LYS A 78 -3.76 -0.16 -25.69
N LEU A 79 -3.95 0.64 -24.63
CA LEU A 79 -3.80 2.10 -24.71
C LEU A 79 -2.37 2.51 -25.07
N LYS A 80 -1.35 1.88 -24.47
CA LYS A 80 0.06 2.13 -24.78
C LYS A 80 0.42 1.74 -26.23
N SER A 81 -0.20 0.70 -26.77
CA SER A 81 0.02 0.21 -28.14
C SER A 81 -0.75 0.97 -29.22
N SER A 82 -1.70 1.85 -28.86
CA SER A 82 -2.55 2.59 -29.81
C SER A 82 -1.79 3.58 -30.70
N GLY A 83 -0.55 3.94 -30.34
CA GLY A 83 0.26 4.92 -31.07
C GLY A 83 -0.09 6.39 -30.80
N ASN A 84 -1.16 6.66 -30.04
CA ASN A 84 -1.54 8.00 -29.63
C ASN A 84 -0.86 8.39 -28.31
N ARG A 85 -0.30 9.59 -28.25
CA ARG A 85 0.39 10.12 -27.07
C ARG A 85 -0.52 10.23 -25.84
N GLU A 86 -1.77 10.63 -26.03
CA GLU A 86 -2.71 10.79 -24.91
C GLU A 86 -3.13 9.42 -24.34
N ASP A 87 -3.39 8.45 -25.22
CA ASP A 87 -3.70 7.08 -24.81
C ASP A 87 -2.51 6.44 -24.11
N TRP A 88 -1.29 6.67 -24.59
CA TRP A 88 -0.08 6.19 -23.92
C TRP A 88 0.05 6.75 -22.49
N ARG A 89 -0.24 8.05 -22.30
CA ARG A 89 -0.25 8.67 -20.96
C ARG A 89 -1.32 8.05 -20.06
N LEU A 90 -2.52 7.80 -20.60
CA LEU A 90 -3.61 7.17 -19.86
C LEU A 90 -3.25 5.74 -19.46
N GLY A 91 -2.71 4.95 -20.40
CA GLY A 91 -2.20 3.61 -20.12
C GLY A 91 -1.12 3.62 -19.04
N LYS A 92 -0.18 4.58 -19.08
CA LYS A 92 0.83 4.74 -18.02
C LYS A 92 0.25 5.12 -16.66
N LYS A 93 -0.88 5.82 -16.62
CA LYS A 93 -1.57 6.13 -15.36
C LYS A 93 -2.27 4.89 -14.79
N LEU A 94 -2.85 4.06 -15.66
CA LEU A 94 -3.58 2.86 -15.28
C LEU A 94 -2.67 1.67 -14.94
N GLU A 95 -1.45 1.61 -15.47
CA GLU A 95 -0.47 0.55 -15.21
C GLU A 95 -0.29 0.25 -13.71
N ALA A 96 -0.31 -1.04 -13.36
CA ALA A 96 -0.10 -1.48 -12.00
C ALA A 96 1.35 -1.22 -11.55
N LYS A 97 1.54 -0.66 -10.36
CA LYS A 97 2.86 -0.35 -9.82
C LYS A 97 3.24 -1.35 -8.73
N LEU A 98 4.48 -1.82 -8.78
CA LEU A 98 5.04 -2.71 -7.77
C LEU A 98 5.20 -1.99 -6.43
N ARG A 99 4.70 -2.61 -5.37
CA ARG A 99 4.96 -2.26 -3.99
C ARG A 99 5.48 -3.48 -3.25
N THR A 100 6.62 -3.33 -2.60
CA THR A 100 7.25 -4.39 -1.82
C THR A 100 6.97 -4.16 -0.35
N PHE A 101 6.62 -5.22 0.36
CA PHE A 101 6.45 -5.19 1.81
C PHE A 101 7.43 -6.16 2.46
N ALA A 102 7.96 -5.77 3.62
CA ALA A 102 8.75 -6.66 4.46
C ALA A 102 8.26 -6.57 5.91
N PRO A 103 8.18 -7.70 6.64
CA PRO A 103 7.98 -7.64 8.06
C PRO A 103 9.25 -7.10 8.73
N VAL A 104 9.10 -6.12 9.61
CA VAL A 104 10.19 -5.39 10.25
C VAL A 104 9.95 -5.25 11.75
N VAL A 105 11.05 -5.18 12.50
CA VAL A 105 11.09 -4.72 13.88
C VAL A 105 11.92 -3.44 13.94
N VAL A 106 11.40 -2.43 14.62
CA VAL A 106 12.09 -1.15 14.81
C VAL A 106 12.95 -1.25 16.08
N ARG A 107 14.24 -0.90 15.99
CA ARG A 107 15.15 -0.95 17.14
C ARG A 107 14.80 0.15 18.13
N GLY A 108 14.68 -0.22 19.41
CA GLY A 108 14.21 0.66 20.48
C GLY A 108 12.69 0.64 20.68
N GLU A 109 11.94 -0.03 19.78
CA GLU A 109 10.48 -0.16 19.85
C GLU A 109 10.05 -1.64 19.74
N GLU A 110 10.91 -2.58 20.16
CA GLU A 110 10.68 -4.02 20.04
C GLU A 110 9.37 -4.48 20.71
N ALA A 111 8.92 -3.78 21.76
CA ALA A 111 7.66 -4.04 22.46
C ALA A 111 6.40 -3.86 21.59
N GLN A 112 6.49 -3.09 20.49
CA GLN A 112 5.38 -2.91 19.55
C GLN A 112 5.18 -4.09 18.61
N GLY A 113 6.09 -5.07 18.65
CA GLY A 113 6.08 -6.26 17.83
C GLY A 113 6.45 -6.02 16.36
N VAL A 114 6.23 -7.04 15.54
CA VAL A 114 6.52 -7.01 14.11
C VAL A 114 5.49 -6.14 13.37
N LYS A 115 5.97 -5.24 12.52
CA LYS A 115 5.16 -4.43 11.61
C LYS A 115 5.52 -4.76 10.16
N PHE A 116 4.81 -4.22 9.19
CA PHE A 116 5.06 -4.32 7.76
C PHE A 116 5.52 -2.97 7.25
N TRP A 117 6.71 -2.95 6.68
CA TRP A 117 7.20 -1.78 5.99
C TRP A 117 6.94 -1.95 4.50
N GLY A 118 6.07 -1.10 3.94
CA GLY A 118 5.86 -1.02 2.51
C GLY A 118 6.81 0.02 1.90
N PHE A 119 7.61 -0.37 0.91
CA PHE A 119 8.52 0.49 0.16
C PHE A 119 8.38 0.22 -1.35
N GLY A 120 8.79 1.18 -2.16
CA GLY A 120 8.78 1.09 -3.63
C GLY A 120 10.18 1.26 -4.18
N LYS A 121 10.33 1.05 -5.49
CA LYS A 121 11.53 1.42 -6.24
C LYS A 121 11.67 2.94 -6.32
#